data_AF-A0A838RZF3-F1
#
_entry.id   AF-A0A838RZF3-F1
#
_cell.length_a   1.000
_cell.length_b   1.000
_cell.length_c   1.000
_cell.angle_alpha   90.00
_cell.angle_beta   90.00
_cell.angle_gamma   90.00
#
_symmetry.space_group_name_H-M   'P 1'
#
loop_
_entity.id
_entity.type
_entity.pdbx_description
1 polymer ?
#
loop_
_entity_poly.entity_id
_entity_poly.type
_entity_poly.pdbx_seq_one_letter_code
_entity_poly.pdbx_strand_id
1 'polypeptide(L)'
;PLGRFYLVMKYISGGDLASRLRNAPGGRIDEKTVTDWGMQVADVLQYLHGRPKQIIYRDLKPANLMIDGNSGRVMLIDFGIARWVKQEEKGVTAVGTMGYAPPELFAGRVEPRSDVYSLGATMFHLLTGSDPQDNPLLIFDFAKNPRPRQITPSLSSEIEQILMRAVEYKLEDRFVSAGEMRDTLATHLERLLAGRVSYVVPAAQLGNETVQVQTVYCGFCGGRIAADDVFCAHCGARQPLAGVGASATLRASRPTAKLVVAGTTELDASFILQKDNNLVGRTDPHSNIFPEIDLSKFDPETKVSRRHARIWLEGETFLVEDLGSVNGTVINDSVRLAPRQPRVLDSGDKLRLGGTTLHFLLG
;
A
#
# COMPACT_ATOMS: atom_id res chain seq x y z
N PRO A 1 23.54 -11.12 -45.54
CA PRO A 1 23.10 -9.78 -45.12
C PRO A 1 22.05 -9.88 -43.99
N LEU A 2 22.44 -9.58 -42.75
CA LEU A 2 21.51 -9.52 -41.62
C LEU A 2 20.63 -8.27 -41.79
N GLY A 3 19.44 -8.45 -42.35
CA GLY A 3 18.45 -7.38 -42.47
C GLY A 3 18.00 -6.90 -41.09
N ARG A 4 17.83 -5.59 -40.92
CA ARG A 4 17.20 -5.00 -39.73
C ARG A 4 15.69 -4.90 -39.98
N PHE A 5 14.92 -5.41 -39.03
CA PHE A 5 13.46 -5.24 -39.02
C PHE A 5 13.12 -3.94 -38.28
N TYR A 6 12.23 -3.13 -38.85
CA TYR A 6 11.73 -1.90 -38.25
C TYR A 6 10.21 -2.00 -38.14
N LEU A 7 9.66 -1.58 -37.00
CA LEU A 7 8.23 -1.46 -36.78
C LEU A 7 7.85 0.03 -36.79
N VAL A 8 7.05 0.46 -37.76
CA VAL A 8 6.56 1.84 -37.86
C VAL A 8 5.16 1.88 -37.23
N MET A 9 4.98 2.78 -36.26
CA MET A 9 3.72 2.95 -35.52
C MET A 9 3.40 4.44 -35.34
N LYS A 10 2.16 4.72 -34.95
CA LYS A 10 1.74 6.08 -34.59
C LYS A 10 2.62 6.60 -33.44
N TYR A 11 3.14 7.82 -33.57
CA TYR A 11 3.80 8.52 -32.47
C TYR A 11 2.78 8.96 -31.42
N ILE A 12 3.07 8.68 -30.14
CA ILE A 12 2.21 8.98 -28.99
C ILE A 12 2.93 9.99 -28.10
N SER A 13 2.43 11.22 -28.03
CA SER A 13 3.17 12.37 -27.49
C SER A 13 3.10 12.55 -25.96
N GLY A 14 2.18 11.87 -25.26
CA GLY A 14 1.91 12.13 -23.83
C GLY A 14 2.72 11.31 -22.84
N GLY A 15 3.68 10.50 -23.32
CA GLY A 15 4.57 9.68 -22.50
C GLY A 15 3.92 8.43 -21.91
N ASP A 16 4.73 7.56 -21.31
CA ASP A 16 4.29 6.32 -20.67
C ASP A 16 3.85 6.53 -19.20
N LEU A 17 3.07 5.59 -18.67
CA LEU A 17 2.55 5.67 -17.30
C LEU A 17 3.64 5.48 -16.24
N ALA A 18 4.76 4.80 -16.53
CA ALA A 18 5.87 4.69 -15.58
C ALA A 18 6.56 6.05 -15.39
N SER A 19 6.76 6.79 -16.48
CA SER A 19 7.26 8.17 -16.45
C SER A 19 6.29 9.11 -15.71
N ARG A 20 4.98 8.97 -15.94
CA ARG A 20 3.98 9.72 -15.17
C ARG A 20 4.02 9.41 -13.69
N LEU A 21 4.11 8.13 -13.30
CA LEU A 21 4.18 7.71 -11.90
C LEU A 21 5.40 8.31 -11.19
N ARG A 22 6.58 8.25 -11.81
CA ARG A 22 7.82 8.82 -11.24
C ARG A 22 7.71 10.33 -11.00
N ASN A 23 6.99 11.04 -11.86
CA ASN A 23 6.82 12.49 -11.77
C ASN A 23 5.60 12.90 -10.92
N ALA A 24 4.80 11.94 -10.45
CA ALA A 24 3.61 12.24 -9.68
C ALA A 24 3.93 12.61 -8.23
N PRO A 25 3.20 13.57 -7.64
CA PRO A 25 3.36 13.91 -6.22
C PRO A 25 3.22 12.68 -5.32
N GLY A 26 4.23 12.42 -4.49
CA GLY A 26 4.24 11.28 -3.59
C GLY A 26 4.35 9.91 -4.29
N GLY A 27 4.76 9.88 -5.56
CA GLY A 27 5.03 8.65 -6.31
C GLY A 27 3.80 7.78 -6.58
N ARG A 28 2.61 8.38 -6.67
CA ARG A 28 1.33 7.68 -6.86
C ARG A 28 0.35 8.51 -7.68
N ILE A 29 -0.60 7.85 -8.33
CA ILE A 29 -1.67 8.45 -9.14
C ILE A 29 -2.99 8.30 -8.38
N ASP A 30 -3.89 9.29 -8.52
CA ASP A 30 -5.18 9.28 -7.84
C ASP A 30 -6.12 8.18 -8.35
N GLU A 31 -7.01 7.74 -7.46
CA GLU A 31 -7.94 6.62 -7.68
C GLU A 31 -8.83 6.80 -8.91
N LYS A 32 -9.35 8.01 -9.11
CA LYS A 32 -10.24 8.32 -10.23
C LYS A 32 -9.48 8.14 -11.55
N THR A 33 -8.27 8.70 -11.65
CA THR A 33 -7.45 8.62 -12.86
C THR A 33 -7.04 7.18 -13.17
N VAL A 34 -6.59 6.40 -12.17
CA VAL A 34 -6.21 5.00 -12.39
C VAL A 34 -7.42 4.13 -12.75
N THR A 35 -8.59 4.40 -12.16
CA THR A 35 -9.84 3.69 -12.50
C THR A 35 -10.22 3.91 -13.97
N ASP A 36 -10.19 5.17 -14.43
CA ASP A 36 -10.47 5.51 -15.84
C ASP A 36 -9.49 4.82 -16.80
N TRP A 37 -8.19 4.87 -16.50
CA TRP A 37 -7.19 4.17 -17.30
C TRP A 37 -7.39 2.65 -17.29
N GLY A 38 -7.71 2.08 -16.13
CA GLY A 38 -7.99 0.65 -15.98
C GLY A 38 -9.15 0.20 -16.86
N MET A 39 -10.23 0.99 -16.94
CA MET A 39 -11.36 0.73 -17.84
C MET A 39 -10.93 0.74 -19.31
N GLN A 40 -10.20 1.77 -19.75
CA GLN A 40 -9.71 1.87 -21.14
C GLN A 40 -8.81 0.68 -21.52
N VAL A 41 -7.94 0.25 -20.61
CA VAL A 41 -7.07 -0.92 -20.84
C VAL A 41 -7.89 -2.20 -20.88
N ALA A 42 -8.83 -2.39 -19.94
CA ALA A 42 -9.71 -3.55 -19.90
C ALA A 42 -10.56 -3.69 -21.16
N ASP A 43 -11.02 -2.58 -21.76
CA ASP A 43 -11.69 -2.57 -23.06
C ASP A 43 -10.80 -3.11 -24.19
N VAL A 44 -9.54 -2.66 -24.25
CA VAL A 44 -8.58 -3.15 -25.25
C VAL A 44 -8.32 -4.64 -25.06
N LEU A 45 -8.11 -5.09 -23.81
CA LEU A 45 -7.91 -6.50 -23.49
C LEU A 45 -9.13 -7.34 -23.90
N GLN A 46 -10.34 -6.90 -23.56
CA GLN A 46 -11.57 -7.58 -23.93
C GLN A 46 -11.70 -7.72 -25.46
N TYR A 47 -11.32 -6.68 -26.22
CA TYR A 47 -11.28 -6.75 -27.68
C TYR A 47 -10.27 -7.79 -28.19
N LEU A 48 -9.06 -7.84 -27.62
CA LEU A 48 -8.03 -8.81 -27.99
C LEU A 48 -8.45 -10.25 -27.65
N HIS A 49 -9.07 -10.45 -26.50
CA HIS A 49 -9.57 -11.74 -26.04
C HIS A 49 -10.75 -12.23 -26.89
N GLY A 50 -11.58 -11.31 -27.41
CA GLY A 50 -12.73 -11.65 -28.26
C GLY A 50 -12.40 -11.94 -29.73
N ARG A 51 -11.13 -11.90 -30.14
CA ARG A 51 -10.73 -12.21 -31.53
C ARG A 51 -10.97 -13.70 -31.84
N PRO A 52 -11.30 -14.07 -33.11
CA PRO A 52 -11.54 -15.47 -33.49
C PRO A 52 -10.38 -16.41 -33.14
N LYS A 53 -9.15 -15.90 -33.21
CA LYS A 53 -8.00 -16.47 -32.52
C LYS A 53 -7.70 -15.54 -31.36
N GLN A 54 -7.88 -16.03 -30.14
CA GLN A 54 -7.69 -15.24 -28.94
C GLN A 54 -6.23 -14.75 -28.84
N ILE A 55 -6.06 -13.45 -28.61
CA ILE A 55 -4.75 -12.81 -28.45
C ILE A 55 -4.58 -12.47 -26.97
N ILE A 56 -3.51 -12.95 -26.33
CA ILE A 56 -3.16 -12.59 -24.96
C ILE A 56 -1.95 -11.66 -24.98
N TYR A 57 -2.01 -10.55 -24.26
CA TYR A 57 -1.05 -9.45 -24.34
C TYR A 57 0.26 -9.73 -23.59
N ARG A 58 0.19 -10.28 -22.36
CA ARG A 58 1.29 -10.89 -21.58
C ARG A 58 2.36 -9.98 -20.96
N ASP A 59 2.47 -8.71 -21.34
CA ASP A 59 3.46 -7.80 -20.74
C ASP A 59 2.84 -6.46 -20.32
N LEU A 60 1.70 -6.53 -19.63
CA LEU A 60 1.03 -5.32 -19.15
C LEU A 60 1.74 -4.77 -17.92
N LYS A 61 2.22 -3.53 -18.04
CA LYS A 61 2.92 -2.75 -17.01
C LYS A 61 2.83 -1.26 -17.34
N PRO A 62 3.12 -0.35 -16.39
CA PRO A 62 3.04 1.09 -16.64
C PRO A 62 3.88 1.58 -17.83
N ALA A 63 5.06 0.98 -18.07
CA ALA A 63 5.94 1.36 -19.18
C ALA A 63 5.38 1.03 -20.57
N ASN A 64 4.41 0.11 -20.66
CA ASN A 64 3.79 -0.31 -21.92
C ASN A 64 2.42 0.36 -22.16
N LEU A 65 2.07 1.32 -21.32
CA LEU A 65 0.86 2.13 -21.43
C LEU A 65 1.26 3.58 -21.66
N MET A 66 0.86 4.14 -22.80
CA MET A 66 1.11 5.54 -23.14
C MET A 66 -0.16 6.38 -23.13
N ILE A 67 -0.04 7.65 -22.79
CA ILE A 67 -1.14 8.62 -22.96
C ILE A 67 -0.97 9.34 -24.28
N ASP A 68 -2.02 9.37 -25.09
CA ASP A 68 -2.07 10.23 -26.27
C ASP A 68 -2.23 11.68 -25.82
N GLY A 69 -1.20 12.51 -26.04
CA GLY A 69 -1.18 13.89 -25.54
C GLY A 69 -2.29 14.79 -26.12
N ASN A 70 -2.89 14.38 -27.24
CA ASN A 70 -3.99 15.12 -27.87
C ASN A 70 -5.36 14.71 -27.32
N SER A 71 -5.64 13.41 -27.20
CA SER A 71 -6.95 12.90 -26.75
C SER A 71 -7.03 12.53 -25.27
N GLY A 72 -5.90 12.45 -24.56
CA GLY A 72 -5.82 11.99 -23.17
C GLY A 72 -6.07 10.48 -23.00
N ARG A 73 -6.28 9.73 -24.10
CA ARG A 73 -6.59 8.30 -24.05
C ARG A 73 -5.36 7.45 -23.79
N VAL A 74 -5.56 6.34 -23.09
CA VAL A 74 -4.54 5.30 -22.90
C VAL A 74 -4.39 4.48 -24.18
N MET A 75 -3.15 4.21 -24.55
CA MET A 75 -2.77 3.40 -25.68
C MET A 75 -1.78 2.32 -25.21
N LEU A 76 -2.13 1.05 -25.45
CA LEU A 76 -1.18 -0.05 -25.27
C LEU A 76 -0.15 -0.01 -26.39
N ILE A 77 1.12 -0.06 -26.01
CA ILE A 77 2.25 -0.17 -26.93
C ILE A 77 2.92 -1.53 -26.80
N ASP A 78 3.93 -1.83 -27.61
CA ASP A 78 4.75 -3.04 -27.51
C ASP A 78 3.97 -4.37 -27.42
N PHE A 79 3.47 -4.82 -28.57
CA PHE A 79 2.88 -6.16 -28.73
C PHE A 79 3.94 -7.26 -28.91
N GLY A 80 5.23 -6.99 -28.61
CA GLY A 80 6.35 -7.88 -28.91
C GLY A 80 6.25 -9.28 -28.29
N ILE A 81 5.36 -9.45 -27.31
CA ILE A 81 5.15 -10.69 -26.55
C ILE A 81 3.72 -11.26 -26.75
N ALA A 82 2.84 -10.50 -27.42
CA ALA A 82 1.47 -10.92 -27.63
C ALA A 82 1.43 -12.15 -28.56
N ARG A 83 0.76 -13.22 -28.11
CA ARG A 83 0.68 -14.49 -28.84
C ARG A 83 -0.74 -15.01 -28.91
N TRP A 84 -1.02 -15.71 -30.01
CA TRP A 84 -2.19 -16.58 -30.13
C TRP A 84 -2.11 -17.70 -29.09
N VAL A 85 -3.25 -18.08 -28.52
CA VAL A 85 -3.32 -19.26 -27.65
C VAL A 85 -3.11 -20.51 -28.52
N LYS A 86 -2.00 -21.22 -28.32
CA LYS A 86 -1.75 -22.56 -28.87
C LYS A 86 -1.80 -23.58 -27.74
N GLN A 87 -2.58 -24.64 -27.93
CA GLN A 87 -2.85 -25.64 -26.88
C GLN A 87 -1.71 -26.66 -26.69
N GLU A 88 -0.70 -26.67 -27.58
CA GLU A 88 0.29 -27.77 -27.69
C GLU A 88 1.77 -27.37 -27.54
N GLU A 89 2.12 -26.07 -27.43
CA GLU A 89 3.52 -25.67 -27.23
C GLU A 89 3.92 -25.82 -25.75
N LYS A 90 4.19 -27.06 -25.32
CA LYS A 90 4.90 -27.34 -24.07
C LYS A 90 6.34 -26.85 -24.20
N GLY A 91 6.59 -25.68 -23.62
CA GLY A 91 7.91 -25.15 -23.33
C GLY A 91 8.38 -24.11 -24.32
N VAL A 92 8.12 -22.83 -24.03
CA VAL A 92 8.86 -21.71 -24.62
C VAL A 92 8.84 -20.54 -23.62
N THR A 93 10.04 -20.21 -23.12
CA THR A 93 10.51 -18.96 -22.46
C THR A 93 9.49 -18.14 -21.65
N ALA A 94 9.77 -17.95 -20.35
CA ALA A 94 9.10 -16.95 -19.53
C ALA A 94 9.32 -15.55 -20.13
N VAL A 95 8.37 -15.09 -20.94
CA VAL A 95 8.38 -13.75 -21.52
C VAL A 95 7.27 -12.95 -20.84
N GLY A 96 7.69 -11.97 -20.03
CA GLY A 96 6.84 -11.12 -19.21
C GLY A 96 7.68 -10.46 -18.12
N THR A 97 7.25 -9.32 -17.62
CA THR A 97 7.97 -8.58 -16.57
C THR A 97 7.66 -9.17 -15.20
N MET A 98 8.69 -9.62 -14.46
CA MET A 98 8.51 -10.17 -13.10
C MET A 98 7.77 -9.17 -12.19
N GLY A 99 6.88 -9.67 -11.33
CA GLY A 99 6.00 -8.86 -10.49
C GLY A 99 4.68 -8.45 -11.16
N TYR A 100 4.67 -8.20 -12.48
CA TYR A 100 3.42 -7.99 -13.23
C TYR A 100 2.89 -9.28 -13.86
N ALA A 101 3.81 -10.17 -14.23
CA ALA A 101 3.51 -11.47 -14.78
C ALA A 101 2.80 -12.36 -13.76
N PRO A 102 1.66 -12.97 -14.12
CA PRO A 102 0.96 -13.89 -13.24
C PRO A 102 1.69 -15.25 -13.12
N PRO A 103 1.48 -16.01 -12.04
CA PRO A 103 2.22 -17.24 -11.77
C PRO A 103 2.06 -18.30 -12.88
N GLU A 104 0.88 -18.40 -13.51
CA GLU A 104 0.63 -19.36 -14.59
C GLU A 104 1.40 -19.06 -15.89
N LEU A 105 1.92 -17.83 -16.06
CA LEU A 105 2.77 -17.47 -17.20
C LEU A 105 4.06 -18.30 -17.22
N PHE A 106 4.64 -18.54 -16.04
CA PHE A 106 5.86 -19.35 -15.88
C PHE A 106 5.61 -20.84 -16.17
N ALA A 107 4.36 -21.30 -16.03
CA ALA A 107 3.95 -22.66 -16.38
C ALA A 107 3.53 -22.79 -17.86
N GLY A 108 3.53 -21.69 -18.63
CA GLY A 108 3.10 -21.66 -20.03
C GLY A 108 1.58 -21.82 -20.23
N ARG A 109 0.77 -21.60 -19.19
CA ARG A 109 -0.69 -21.82 -19.20
C ARG A 109 -1.48 -20.52 -19.31
N VAL A 110 -0.99 -19.61 -20.15
CA VAL A 110 -1.53 -18.25 -20.25
C VAL A 110 -2.94 -18.24 -20.85
N GLU A 111 -3.83 -17.47 -20.24
CA GLU A 111 -5.22 -17.28 -20.68
C GLU A 111 -5.68 -15.81 -20.53
N PRO A 112 -6.92 -15.42 -20.90
CA PRO A 112 -7.41 -14.05 -20.77
C PRO A 112 -7.25 -13.46 -19.36
N ARG A 113 -7.48 -14.30 -18.35
CA ARG A 113 -7.37 -13.93 -16.93
C ARG A 113 -5.92 -13.65 -16.49
N SER A 114 -4.93 -14.03 -17.30
CA SER A 114 -3.53 -13.64 -17.08
C SER A 114 -3.31 -12.15 -17.35
N ASP A 115 -3.98 -11.58 -18.36
CA ASP A 115 -3.93 -10.13 -18.60
C ASP A 115 -4.70 -9.34 -17.54
N VAL A 116 -5.79 -9.90 -16.99
CA VAL A 116 -6.54 -9.33 -15.85
C VAL A 116 -5.65 -9.16 -14.63
N TYR A 117 -4.87 -10.18 -14.29
CA TYR A 117 -3.89 -10.10 -13.21
C TYR A 117 -2.86 -9.00 -13.46
N SER A 118 -2.31 -8.96 -14.68
CA SER A 118 -1.29 -7.98 -15.04
C SER A 118 -1.85 -6.54 -14.99
N LEU A 119 -3.14 -6.37 -15.29
CA LEU A 119 -3.85 -5.09 -15.12
C LEU A 119 -4.01 -4.74 -13.65
N GLY A 120 -4.43 -5.69 -12.81
CA GLY A 120 -4.49 -5.51 -11.35
C GLY A 120 -3.14 -5.09 -10.76
N ALA A 121 -2.06 -5.77 -11.14
CA ALA A 121 -0.69 -5.45 -10.71
C ALA A 121 -0.24 -4.05 -11.19
N THR A 122 -0.58 -3.68 -12.42
CA THR A 122 -0.32 -2.35 -12.98
C THR A 122 -1.07 -1.26 -12.18
N MET A 123 -2.35 -1.46 -11.91
CA MET A 123 -3.16 -0.52 -11.15
C MET A 123 -2.69 -0.41 -9.70
N PHE A 124 -2.31 -1.52 -9.07
CA PHE A 124 -1.71 -1.54 -7.74
C PHE A 124 -0.47 -0.64 -7.69
N HIS A 125 0.46 -0.79 -8.63
CA HIS A 125 1.66 0.04 -8.68
C HIS A 125 1.32 1.53 -8.83
N LEU A 126 0.40 1.86 -9.73
CA LEU A 126 0.01 3.25 -9.96
C LEU A 126 -0.63 3.90 -8.72
N LEU A 127 -1.47 3.16 -7.98
CA LEU A 127 -2.21 3.68 -6.82
C LEU A 127 -1.37 3.75 -5.55
N THR A 128 -0.47 2.78 -5.37
CA THR A 128 0.30 2.63 -4.12
C THR A 128 1.73 3.16 -4.21
N GLY A 129 2.26 3.32 -5.42
CA GLY A 129 3.67 3.63 -5.67
C GLY A 129 4.63 2.49 -5.34
N SER A 130 4.15 1.33 -4.92
CA SER A 130 4.99 0.16 -4.60
C SER A 130 5.22 -0.65 -5.87
N ASP A 131 6.47 -0.78 -6.33
CA ASP A 131 6.79 -1.51 -7.56
C ASP A 131 6.68 -3.03 -7.31
N PRO A 132 5.83 -3.76 -8.05
CA PRO A 132 5.78 -5.22 -8.01
C PRO A 132 7.12 -5.91 -8.21
N GLN A 133 8.08 -5.27 -8.88
CA GLN A 133 9.42 -5.83 -9.09
C GLN A 133 10.29 -5.87 -7.83
N ASP A 134 9.98 -5.10 -6.79
CA ASP A 134 10.74 -5.13 -5.53
C ASP A 134 10.51 -6.45 -4.77
N ASN A 135 9.35 -7.07 -4.97
CA ASN A 135 9.01 -8.38 -4.40
C ASN A 135 8.15 -9.23 -5.36
N PRO A 136 8.72 -9.66 -6.51
CA PRO A 136 7.95 -10.10 -7.67
C PRO A 136 7.18 -11.41 -7.49
N LEU A 137 7.54 -12.21 -6.48
CA LEU A 137 6.88 -13.49 -6.20
C LEU A 137 5.86 -13.41 -5.08
N LEU A 138 5.96 -12.41 -4.20
CA LEU A 138 5.18 -12.37 -2.97
C LEU A 138 4.41 -11.07 -2.75
N ILE A 139 4.60 -10.02 -3.56
CA ILE A 139 4.00 -8.71 -3.29
C ILE A 139 2.47 -8.76 -3.09
N PHE A 140 1.78 -9.69 -3.76
CA PHE A 140 0.33 -9.90 -3.64
C PHE A 140 -0.09 -10.98 -2.64
N ASP A 141 0.84 -11.55 -1.86
CA ASP A 141 0.53 -12.34 -0.66
C ASP A 141 0.12 -11.38 0.47
N PHE A 142 -1.13 -10.93 0.44
CA PHE A 142 -1.69 -9.98 1.41
C PHE A 142 -1.89 -10.54 2.82
N ALA A 143 -1.55 -11.82 3.05
CA ALA A 143 -1.42 -12.36 4.41
C ALA A 143 -0.08 -11.96 5.06
N LYS A 144 0.95 -11.68 4.23
CA LYS A 144 2.30 -11.32 4.67
C LYS A 144 2.70 -9.89 4.32
N ASN A 145 2.09 -9.31 3.28
CA ASN A 145 2.39 -7.99 2.78
C ASN A 145 1.21 -7.04 3.00
N PRO A 146 1.48 -5.72 3.11
CA PRO A 146 0.43 -4.74 3.31
C PRO A 146 -0.56 -4.72 2.14
N ARG A 147 -1.84 -4.61 2.46
CA ARG A 147 -2.92 -4.38 1.50
C ARG A 147 -2.86 -2.96 0.91
N PRO A 148 -3.47 -2.71 -0.26
CA PRO A 148 -3.46 -1.40 -0.91
C PRO A 148 -3.79 -0.24 0.04
N ARG A 149 -4.82 -0.35 0.89
CA ARG A 149 -5.22 0.72 1.81
C ARG A 149 -4.32 0.85 3.03
N GLN A 150 -3.54 -0.18 3.36
CA GLN A 150 -2.50 -0.07 4.40
C GLN A 150 -1.31 0.75 3.88
N ILE A 151 -1.07 0.75 2.56
CA ILE A 151 -0.03 1.57 1.91
C ILE A 151 -0.58 2.97 1.63
N THR A 152 -1.79 3.06 1.07
CA THR A 152 -2.45 4.31 0.69
C THR A 152 -3.86 4.39 1.32
N PRO A 153 -3.98 4.90 2.56
CA PRO A 153 -5.25 4.91 3.29
C PRO A 153 -6.39 5.71 2.65
N SER A 154 -6.06 6.62 1.73
CA SER A 154 -7.05 7.42 1.00
C SER A 154 -7.79 6.65 -0.10
N LEU A 155 -7.41 5.40 -0.38
CA LEU A 155 -8.12 4.56 -1.34
C LEU A 155 -9.45 4.05 -0.77
N SER A 156 -10.46 3.93 -1.63
CA SER A 156 -11.74 3.30 -1.28
C SER A 156 -11.58 1.80 -1.03
N SER A 157 -12.52 1.22 -0.27
CA SER A 157 -12.54 -0.23 -0.04
C SER A 157 -12.92 -0.99 -1.30
N GLU A 158 -13.77 -0.43 -2.17
CA GLU A 158 -14.10 -1.06 -3.44
C GLU A 158 -12.89 -1.19 -4.35
N ILE A 159 -12.07 -0.14 -4.52
CA ILE A 159 -10.87 -0.26 -5.37
C ILE A 159 -9.89 -1.27 -4.79
N GLU A 160 -9.72 -1.32 -3.46
CA GLU A 160 -8.91 -2.34 -2.81
C GLU A 160 -9.41 -3.75 -3.13
N GLN A 161 -10.71 -4.00 -3.02
CA GLN A 161 -11.31 -5.29 -3.36
C GLN A 161 -11.13 -5.65 -4.83
N ILE A 162 -11.29 -4.68 -5.73
CA ILE A 162 -11.07 -4.88 -7.17
C ILE A 162 -9.61 -5.28 -7.44
N LEU A 163 -8.65 -4.57 -6.84
CA LEU A 163 -7.22 -4.89 -6.99
C LEU A 163 -6.91 -6.28 -6.46
N MET A 164 -7.34 -6.57 -5.22
CA MET A 164 -7.08 -7.86 -4.57
C MET A 164 -7.68 -9.03 -5.37
N ARG A 165 -8.93 -8.89 -5.84
CA ARG A 165 -9.58 -9.89 -6.69
C ARG A 165 -8.84 -10.08 -8.03
N ALA A 166 -8.37 -9.00 -8.66
CA ALA A 166 -7.66 -9.08 -9.93
C ALA A 166 -6.34 -9.87 -9.81
N VAL A 167 -5.63 -9.75 -8.68
CA VAL A 167 -4.32 -10.37 -8.44
C VAL A 167 -4.38 -11.68 -7.65
N GLU A 168 -5.56 -12.29 -7.53
CA GLU A 168 -5.70 -13.59 -6.85
C GLU A 168 -4.79 -14.66 -7.46
N TYR A 169 -4.25 -15.54 -6.61
CA TYR A 169 -3.32 -16.56 -7.08
C TYR A 169 -3.99 -17.55 -8.03
N LYS A 170 -5.21 -17.98 -7.66
CA LYS A 170 -6.03 -18.91 -8.46
C LYS A 170 -6.82 -18.16 -9.53
N LEU A 171 -6.89 -18.74 -10.72
CA LEU A 171 -7.54 -18.14 -11.89
C LEU A 171 -9.06 -18.04 -11.72
N GLU A 172 -9.67 -18.99 -11.02
CA GLU A 172 -11.09 -19.06 -10.72
C GLU A 172 -11.57 -17.97 -9.75
N ASP A 173 -10.68 -17.45 -8.91
CA ASP A 173 -11.00 -16.42 -7.92
C ASP A 173 -10.88 -14.98 -8.49
N ARG A 174 -10.28 -14.84 -9.70
CA ARG A 174 -10.17 -13.57 -10.43
C ARG A 174 -11.47 -13.17 -11.11
N PHE A 175 -11.47 -12.00 -11.75
CA PHE A 175 -12.51 -11.66 -12.74
C PHE A 175 -12.48 -12.67 -13.89
N VAL A 176 -13.66 -13.11 -14.31
CA VAL A 176 -13.86 -14.10 -15.38
C VAL A 176 -13.34 -13.58 -16.71
N SER A 177 -13.40 -12.26 -16.93
CA SER A 177 -12.92 -11.58 -18.15
C SER A 177 -12.48 -10.15 -17.87
N ALA A 178 -11.74 -9.56 -18.82
CA ALA A 178 -11.42 -8.13 -18.78
C ALA A 178 -12.68 -7.25 -18.83
N GLY A 179 -13.71 -7.67 -19.58
CA GLY A 179 -15.01 -6.99 -19.60
C GLY A 179 -15.70 -6.92 -18.23
N GLU A 180 -15.69 -8.01 -17.45
CA GLU A 180 -16.25 -8.01 -16.09
C GLU A 180 -15.49 -7.03 -15.17
N MET A 181 -14.16 -7.02 -15.27
CA MET A 181 -13.34 -6.08 -14.51
C MET A 181 -13.66 -4.62 -14.91
N ARG A 182 -13.79 -4.34 -16.21
CA ARG A 182 -14.19 -3.02 -16.72
C ARG A 182 -15.55 -2.58 -16.16
N ASP A 183 -16.56 -3.44 -16.21
CA ASP A 183 -17.91 -3.08 -15.75
C ASP A 183 -17.95 -2.82 -14.24
N THR A 184 -17.14 -3.57 -13.49
CA THR A 184 -16.93 -3.35 -12.05
C THR A 184 -16.24 -2.00 -11.79
N LEU A 185 -15.20 -1.67 -12.56
CA LEU A 185 -14.51 -0.37 -12.48
C LEU A 185 -15.42 0.79 -12.86
N ALA A 186 -16.27 0.63 -13.89
CA ALA A 186 -17.24 1.63 -14.30
C ALA A 186 -18.25 1.94 -13.17
N THR A 187 -18.80 0.88 -12.57
CA THR A 187 -19.71 1.02 -11.41
C THR A 187 -19.01 1.70 -10.23
N HIS A 188 -17.75 1.34 -9.98
CA HIS A 188 -16.95 1.98 -8.93
C HIS A 188 -16.71 3.47 -9.24
N LEU A 189 -16.35 3.83 -10.47
CA LEU A 189 -16.12 5.21 -10.88
C LEU A 189 -17.38 6.08 -10.73
N GLU A 190 -18.54 5.55 -11.13
CA GLU A 190 -19.82 6.25 -10.93
C GLU A 190 -20.09 6.53 -9.45
N ARG A 191 -19.85 5.54 -8.58
CA ARG A 191 -19.99 5.72 -7.12
C ARG A 191 -18.96 6.69 -6.57
N LEU A 192 -17.73 6.65 -7.06
CA LEU A 192 -16.64 7.53 -6.62
C LEU A 192 -17.00 8.98 -6.91
N LEU A 193 -17.47 9.26 -8.13
CA LEU A 193 -17.91 10.59 -8.56
C LEU A 193 -19.17 11.07 -7.83
N ALA A 194 -20.05 10.13 -7.44
CA ALA A 194 -21.24 10.44 -6.66
C ALA A 194 -20.97 10.56 -5.14
N GLY A 195 -19.74 10.32 -4.67
CA GLY A 195 -19.40 10.30 -3.24
C GLY A 195 -20.06 9.14 -2.48
N ARG A 196 -20.35 8.03 -3.16
CA ARG A 196 -21.05 6.84 -2.64
C ARG A 196 -20.14 5.61 -2.50
N VAL A 197 -18.83 5.77 -2.69
CA VAL A 197 -17.86 4.71 -2.39
C VAL A 197 -17.70 4.58 -0.88
N SER A 198 -17.55 3.34 -0.46
CA SER A 198 -17.21 3.01 0.91
C SER A 198 -15.71 3.14 1.09
N TYR A 199 -15.31 3.76 2.19
CA TYR A 199 -13.95 3.62 2.73
C TYR A 199 -13.94 2.59 3.86
N VAL A 200 -15.03 1.83 4.02
CA VAL A 200 -15.22 0.77 5.01
C VAL A 200 -15.13 -0.57 4.30
N VAL A 201 -14.36 -1.53 4.83
CA VAL A 201 -14.29 -2.89 4.29
C VAL A 201 -15.67 -3.54 4.49
N PRO A 202 -16.38 -3.99 3.45
CA PRO A 202 -17.49 -4.92 3.63
C PRO A 202 -16.99 -6.12 4.43
N ALA A 203 -17.56 -6.36 5.62
CA ALA A 203 -17.35 -7.61 6.33
C ALA A 203 -17.57 -8.76 5.33
N ALA A 204 -16.56 -9.62 5.18
CA ALA A 204 -16.66 -10.77 4.30
C ALA A 204 -17.99 -11.49 4.58
N GLN A 205 -18.77 -11.75 3.54
CA GLN A 205 -20.00 -12.54 3.64
C GLN A 205 -19.64 -13.97 4.06
N LEU A 206 -19.51 -14.19 5.37
CA LEU A 206 -19.56 -15.48 6.01
C LEU A 206 -20.99 -15.68 6.48
N GLY A 207 -21.82 -16.25 5.60
CA GLY A 207 -23.09 -16.90 5.93
C GLY A 207 -24.19 -16.04 6.56
N ASN A 208 -25.25 -15.78 5.79
CA ASN A 208 -26.67 -15.63 6.19
C ASN A 208 -27.09 -15.13 7.60
N GLU A 209 -26.38 -14.20 8.22
CA GLU A 209 -26.89 -13.46 9.37
C GLU A 209 -26.82 -11.95 9.12
N THR A 210 -27.98 -11.29 9.24
CA THR A 210 -28.13 -9.84 9.06
C THR A 210 -27.52 -9.13 10.27
N VAL A 211 -26.25 -8.73 10.17
CA VAL A 211 -25.60 -7.94 11.21
C VAL A 211 -26.04 -6.48 11.06
N GLN A 212 -26.80 -5.98 12.05
CA GLN A 212 -27.14 -4.55 12.15
C GLN A 212 -25.87 -3.74 12.46
N VAL A 213 -25.48 -2.85 11.54
CA VAL A 213 -24.33 -1.96 11.72
C VAL A 213 -24.72 -0.81 12.65
N GLN A 214 -24.13 -0.75 13.84
CA GLN A 214 -24.26 0.41 14.74
C GLN A 214 -23.45 1.60 14.20
N THR A 215 -24.10 2.76 14.07
CA THR A 215 -23.46 4.01 13.64
C THR A 215 -23.19 4.92 14.83
N VAL A 216 -22.01 5.55 14.85
CA VAL A 216 -21.59 6.53 15.86
C VAL A 216 -21.17 7.85 15.17
N TYR A 217 -20.90 8.89 15.95
CA TYR A 217 -20.42 10.17 15.43
C TYR A 217 -18.93 10.34 15.75
N CYS A 218 -18.17 10.83 14.78
CA CYS A 218 -16.77 11.15 14.97
C CYS A 218 -16.59 12.23 16.04
N GLY A 219 -15.79 11.94 17.07
CA GLY A 219 -15.51 12.89 18.15
C GLY A 219 -14.69 14.12 17.74
N PHE A 220 -14.10 14.13 16.53
CA PHE A 220 -13.31 15.25 16.02
C PHE A 220 -14.09 16.17 15.07
N CYS A 221 -14.83 15.60 14.11
CA CYS A 221 -15.51 16.40 13.07
C CYS A 221 -17.04 16.26 13.07
N GLY A 222 -17.61 15.41 13.94
CA GLY A 222 -19.05 15.19 14.03
C GLY A 222 -19.66 14.42 12.86
N GLY A 223 -18.85 13.89 11.94
CA GLY A 223 -19.34 13.08 10.82
C GLY A 223 -19.84 11.71 11.29
N ARG A 224 -20.89 11.17 10.65
CA ARG A 224 -21.41 9.83 10.97
C ARG A 224 -20.47 8.75 10.43
N ILE A 225 -20.11 7.81 11.28
CA ILE A 225 -19.14 6.74 11.03
C ILE A 225 -19.65 5.41 11.61
N ALA A 226 -19.06 4.28 11.24
CA ALA A 226 -19.38 2.98 11.84
C ALA A 226 -18.71 2.83 13.21
N ALA A 227 -19.34 2.10 14.14
CA ALA A 227 -18.81 1.91 15.50
C ALA A 227 -17.45 1.18 15.54
N ASP A 228 -17.16 0.40 14.50
CA ASP A 228 -15.93 -0.36 14.30
C ASP A 228 -14.90 0.34 13.39
N ASP A 229 -15.17 1.57 12.96
CA ASP A 229 -14.18 2.35 12.21
C ASP A 229 -12.99 2.71 13.10
N VAL A 230 -11.77 2.47 12.61
CA VAL A 230 -10.52 2.86 13.29
C VAL A 230 -10.13 4.30 12.98
N PHE A 231 -10.64 4.89 11.89
CA PHE A 231 -10.34 6.25 11.46
C PHE A 231 -11.59 6.91 10.87
N CYS A 232 -11.74 8.22 11.06
CA CYS A 232 -12.87 8.97 10.53
C CYS A 232 -12.70 9.21 9.03
N ALA A 233 -13.68 8.78 8.24
CA ALA A 233 -13.68 8.96 6.79
C ALA A 233 -13.78 10.43 6.31
N HIS A 234 -14.15 11.37 7.20
CA HIS A 234 -14.29 12.79 6.86
C HIS A 234 -13.04 13.62 7.19
N CYS A 235 -12.36 13.32 8.29
CA CYS A 235 -11.22 14.12 8.77
C CYS A 235 -9.93 13.33 9.01
N GLY A 236 -9.95 12.00 8.81
CA GLY A 236 -8.79 11.12 9.02
C GLY A 236 -8.45 10.84 10.48
N ALA A 237 -9.18 11.41 11.45
CA ALA A 237 -8.88 11.22 12.87
C ALA A 237 -9.12 9.77 13.31
N ARG A 238 -8.16 9.16 14.02
CA ARG A 238 -8.30 7.81 14.57
C ARG A 238 -9.48 7.75 15.56
N GLN A 239 -10.37 6.79 15.38
CA GLN A 239 -11.54 6.56 16.23
C GLN A 239 -11.22 5.46 17.26
N PRO A 240 -11.72 5.59 18.50
CA PRO A 240 -11.58 4.56 19.51
C PRO A 240 -12.52 3.39 19.15
N LEU A 241 -11.99 2.31 18.57
CA LEU A 241 -12.72 1.08 18.24
C LEU A 241 -13.63 0.62 19.39
N ALA A 242 -14.95 0.67 19.19
CA ALA A 242 -15.90 0.01 20.07
C ALA A 242 -16.08 -1.44 19.58
N GLY A 243 -15.29 -2.37 20.14
CA GLY A 243 -15.43 -3.80 19.83
C GLY A 243 -16.80 -4.34 20.25
N VAL A 244 -17.52 -4.94 19.30
CA VAL A 244 -18.76 -5.67 19.54
C VAL A 244 -18.46 -6.87 20.45
N GLY A 245 -19.03 -6.88 21.67
CA GLY A 245 -19.05 -8.06 22.55
C GLY A 245 -18.61 -7.87 24.00
N ALA A 246 -18.22 -6.68 24.45
CA ALA A 246 -17.98 -6.44 25.87
C ALA A 246 -19.17 -5.75 26.51
N SER A 247 -19.89 -6.49 27.36
CA SER A 247 -20.73 -5.96 28.43
C SER A 247 -20.05 -4.73 29.04
N ALA A 248 -20.84 -3.67 29.24
CA ALA A 248 -20.46 -2.44 29.91
C ALA A 248 -19.67 -2.74 31.20
N THR A 249 -18.36 -2.78 31.06
CA THR A 249 -17.40 -2.75 32.14
C THR A 249 -16.34 -1.79 31.66
N LEU A 250 -16.28 -0.65 32.34
CA LEU A 250 -15.26 0.38 32.16
C LEU A 250 -13.88 -0.29 32.12
N ARG A 251 -13.37 -0.63 30.93
CA ARG A 251 -11.96 -0.95 30.76
C ARG A 251 -11.24 0.37 30.87
N ALA A 252 -10.39 0.48 31.89
CA ALA A 252 -9.52 1.61 32.10
C ALA A 252 -8.85 2.01 30.79
N SER A 253 -8.89 3.31 30.51
CA SER A 253 -8.23 3.96 29.38
C SER A 253 -6.80 3.44 29.23
N ARG A 254 -6.50 2.74 28.13
CA ARG A 254 -5.13 2.30 27.84
C ARG A 254 -4.27 3.57 27.65
N PRO A 255 -3.18 3.77 28.40
CA PRO A 255 -2.43 5.01 28.35
C PRO A 255 -1.85 5.20 26.95
N THR A 256 -2.14 6.34 26.32
CA THR A 256 -1.55 6.69 25.04
C THR A 256 -0.26 7.47 25.29
N ALA A 257 0.68 7.44 24.36
CA ALA A 257 1.93 8.18 24.51
C ALA A 257 2.46 8.70 23.18
N LYS A 258 3.16 9.83 23.23
CA LYS A 258 3.86 10.41 22.08
C LYS A 258 5.27 10.84 22.46
N LEU A 259 6.14 10.86 21.47
CA LEU A 259 7.48 11.41 21.54
C LEU A 259 7.53 12.69 20.71
N VAL A 260 8.04 13.77 21.27
CA VAL A 260 8.19 15.06 20.55
C VAL A 260 9.67 15.39 20.44
N VAL A 261 10.17 15.64 19.23
CA VAL A 261 11.57 16.02 19.03
C VAL A 261 11.80 17.42 19.61
N ALA A 262 12.80 17.55 20.47
CA ALA A 262 13.17 18.82 21.08
C ALA A 262 14.01 19.67 20.11
N GLY A 263 13.82 20.99 20.13
CA GLY A 263 14.70 21.93 19.43
C GLY A 263 14.48 22.05 17.93
N THR A 264 13.35 21.56 17.41
CA THR A 264 12.94 21.74 16.01
C THR A 264 11.80 22.74 15.88
N THR A 265 11.80 23.52 14.80
CA THR A 265 10.71 24.44 14.43
C THR A 265 9.63 23.78 13.59
N GLU A 266 9.76 22.48 13.30
CA GLU A 266 8.77 21.71 12.55
C GLU A 266 7.54 21.39 13.41
N LEU A 267 6.36 21.78 12.93
CA LEU A 267 5.07 21.56 13.59
C LEU A 267 4.70 20.06 13.74
N ASP A 268 5.30 19.19 12.92
CA ASP A 268 4.98 17.75 12.83
C ASP A 268 6.05 16.82 13.44
N ALA A 269 7.00 17.34 14.21
CA ALA A 269 8.08 16.54 14.79
C ALA A 269 7.65 15.72 16.02
N SER A 270 6.54 14.98 15.91
CA SER A 270 6.04 14.10 16.96
C SER A 270 5.69 12.72 16.44
N PHE A 271 5.94 11.70 17.25
CA PHE A 271 5.72 10.30 16.94
C PHE A 271 4.76 9.71 17.97
N ILE A 272 3.64 9.14 17.50
CA ILE A 272 2.68 8.47 18.39
C ILE A 272 3.12 7.02 18.58
N LEU A 273 3.18 6.56 19.84
CA LEU A 273 3.47 5.17 20.17
C LEU A 273 2.22 4.32 19.95
N GLN A 274 2.01 3.86 18.71
CA GLN A 274 0.81 3.15 18.30
C GLN A 274 0.92 1.62 18.40
N LYS A 275 2.14 1.08 18.42
CA LYS A 275 2.39 -0.36 18.52
C LYS A 275 2.74 -0.73 19.96
N ASP A 276 2.47 -1.97 20.33
CA ASP A 276 2.91 -2.52 21.63
C ASP A 276 4.45 -2.50 21.73
N ASN A 277 5.17 -2.51 20.60
CA ASN A 277 6.62 -2.42 20.53
C ASN A 277 7.06 -1.47 19.41
N ASN A 278 7.91 -0.49 19.73
CA ASN A 278 8.33 0.57 18.81
C ASN A 278 9.85 0.62 18.78
N LEU A 279 10.44 0.34 17.62
CA LEU A 279 11.86 0.49 17.38
C LEU A 279 12.18 1.96 17.10
N VAL A 280 13.18 2.49 17.82
CA VAL A 280 13.72 3.83 17.62
C VAL A 280 15.08 3.73 16.95
N GLY A 281 15.28 4.44 15.85
CA GLY A 281 16.57 4.39 15.15
C GLY A 281 16.60 5.18 13.84
N ARG A 282 17.48 4.76 12.95
CA ARG A 282 17.58 5.29 11.58
C ARG A 282 17.23 4.23 10.55
N THR A 283 16.51 4.64 9.52
CA THR A 283 16.26 3.83 8.34
C THR A 283 17.56 3.50 7.61
N ASP A 284 17.74 2.23 7.29
CA ASP A 284 18.83 1.73 6.45
C ASP A 284 18.29 0.67 5.48
N PRO A 285 18.00 1.07 4.22
CA PRO A 285 17.50 0.17 3.21
C PRO A 285 18.48 -0.96 2.84
N HIS A 286 19.79 -0.73 2.94
CA HIS A 286 20.80 -1.74 2.59
C HIS A 286 20.81 -2.91 3.56
N SER A 287 20.48 -2.65 4.83
CA SER A 287 20.40 -3.68 5.87
C SER A 287 18.96 -4.10 6.18
N ASN A 288 17.98 -3.61 5.39
CA ASN A 288 16.55 -3.85 5.60
C ASN A 288 16.06 -3.45 7.01
N ILE A 289 16.45 -2.26 7.48
CA ILE A 289 16.07 -1.74 8.81
C ILE A 289 15.17 -0.51 8.64
N PHE A 290 13.93 -0.61 9.10
CA PHE A 290 12.91 0.44 9.02
C PHE A 290 12.25 0.62 10.40
N PRO A 291 12.80 1.48 11.27
CA PRO A 291 12.24 1.70 12.60
C PRO A 291 10.88 2.41 12.55
N GLU A 292 9.97 2.06 13.46
CA GLU A 292 8.69 2.77 13.61
C GLU A 292 8.88 4.25 13.94
N ILE A 293 9.92 4.55 14.71
CA ILE A 293 10.34 5.91 15.02
C ILE A 293 11.66 6.17 14.29
N ASP A 294 11.53 6.67 13.07
CA ASP A 294 12.66 7.03 12.22
C ASP A 294 13.16 8.44 12.52
N LEU A 295 14.35 8.50 13.11
CA LEU A 295 15.04 9.74 13.45
C LEU A 295 16.01 10.20 12.37
N SER A 296 16.05 9.56 11.19
CA SER A 296 17.02 9.89 10.13
C SER A 296 16.98 11.36 9.70
N LYS A 297 15.81 11.99 9.74
CA LYS A 297 15.65 13.42 9.40
C LYS A 297 16.10 14.37 10.52
N PHE A 298 16.10 13.89 11.77
CA PHE A 298 16.39 14.68 12.97
C PHE A 298 17.79 14.41 13.53
N ASP A 299 18.60 13.64 12.80
CA ASP A 299 19.97 13.27 13.15
C ASP A 299 20.89 13.41 11.92
N PRO A 300 21.14 14.64 11.45
CA PRO A 300 21.96 14.89 10.26
C PRO A 300 23.41 14.43 10.42
N GLU A 301 23.90 14.35 11.67
CA GLU A 301 25.23 13.86 12.00
C GLU A 301 25.31 12.33 12.14
N THR A 302 24.20 11.63 11.92
CA THR A 302 24.11 10.16 11.93
C THR A 302 24.54 9.49 13.25
N LYS A 303 24.41 10.21 14.37
CA LYS A 303 24.77 9.77 15.72
C LYS A 303 23.78 8.75 16.31
N VAL A 304 22.59 8.62 15.76
CA VAL A 304 21.59 7.62 16.13
C VAL A 304 21.92 6.30 15.42
N SER A 305 21.99 5.18 16.14
CA SER A 305 22.15 3.86 15.52
C SER A 305 20.89 3.42 14.77
N ARG A 306 21.05 2.55 13.76
CA ARG A 306 19.94 1.98 12.97
C ARG A 306 18.89 1.29 13.84
N ARG A 307 19.34 0.55 14.87
CA ARG A 307 18.53 -0.01 15.96
C ARG A 307 19.06 0.58 17.26
N HIS A 308 18.54 1.74 17.68
CA HIS A 308 19.10 2.49 18.81
C HIS A 308 18.48 2.07 20.13
N ALA A 309 17.16 2.17 20.22
CA ALA A 309 16.39 1.90 21.42
C ALA A 309 15.07 1.23 21.07
N ARG A 310 14.42 0.68 22.07
CA ARG A 310 13.09 0.06 21.96
C ARG A 310 12.20 0.62 23.03
N ILE A 311 10.98 1.01 22.66
CA ILE A 311 9.95 1.50 23.59
C ILE A 311 8.70 0.64 23.45
N TRP A 312 8.23 0.08 24.55
CA TRP A 312 7.06 -0.79 24.58
C TRP A 312 6.18 -0.49 25.79
N LEU A 313 4.92 -0.93 25.70
CA LEU A 313 3.97 -0.86 26.80
C LEU A 313 3.90 -2.23 27.49
N GLU A 314 4.12 -2.28 28.80
CA GLU A 314 3.93 -3.47 29.62
C GLU A 314 2.92 -3.15 30.73
N GLY A 315 1.74 -3.77 30.65
CA GLY A 315 0.61 -3.36 31.51
C GLY A 315 0.17 -1.92 31.21
N GLU A 316 0.37 -1.03 32.17
CA GLU A 316 0.05 0.41 32.06
C GLU A 316 1.31 1.30 32.04
N THR A 317 2.51 0.71 32.04
CA THR A 317 3.77 1.46 32.09
C THR A 317 4.53 1.33 30.77
N PHE A 318 5.04 2.46 30.29
CA PHE A 318 5.96 2.46 29.16
C PHE A 318 7.37 2.16 29.64
N LEU A 319 8.07 1.28 28.93
CA LEU A 319 9.47 0.99 29.18
C LEU A 319 10.29 1.37 27.96
N VAL A 320 11.52 1.77 28.23
CA VAL A 320 12.57 1.98 27.24
C VAL A 320 13.78 1.13 27.57
N GLU A 321 14.45 0.62 26.54
CA GLU A 321 15.78 0.08 26.68
C GLU A 321 16.67 0.54 25.53
N ASP A 322 17.98 0.59 25.80
CA ASP A 322 18.99 0.78 24.76
C ASP A 322 19.35 -0.57 24.13
N LEU A 323 19.37 -0.66 22.80
CA LEU A 323 19.62 -1.91 22.06
C LEU A 323 21.12 -2.18 21.81
N GLY A 324 22.01 -1.52 22.55
CA GLY A 324 23.46 -1.55 22.31
C GLY A 324 23.88 -0.48 21.29
N SER A 325 23.28 0.70 21.39
CA SER A 325 23.59 1.81 20.50
C SER A 325 25.01 2.34 20.74
N VAL A 326 25.62 2.89 19.69
CA VAL A 326 27.01 3.38 19.74
C VAL A 326 27.15 4.55 20.72
N ASN A 327 26.17 5.48 20.71
CA ASN A 327 26.22 6.70 21.52
C ASN A 327 25.42 6.61 22.82
N GLY A 328 24.68 5.53 23.03
CA GLY A 328 23.85 5.30 24.21
C GLY A 328 22.57 6.14 24.24
N THR A 329 21.61 5.65 25.03
CA THR A 329 20.38 6.35 25.37
C THR A 329 20.49 6.97 26.77
N VAL A 330 20.16 8.26 26.91
CA VAL A 330 20.20 8.99 28.18
C VAL A 330 18.81 9.55 28.50
N ILE A 331 18.33 9.34 29.72
CA ILE A 331 17.07 9.89 30.25
C ILE A 331 17.37 11.10 31.15
N ASN A 332 16.64 12.20 30.95
CA ASN A 332 16.69 13.44 31.74
C ASN A 332 18.10 13.99 31.97
N ASP A 333 18.96 13.83 30.94
CA ASP A 333 20.37 14.26 30.92
C ASP A 333 21.26 13.72 32.05
N SER A 334 20.76 12.81 32.87
CA SER A 334 21.40 12.34 34.12
C SER A 334 21.55 10.83 34.17
N VAL A 335 20.65 10.09 33.52
CA VAL A 335 20.62 8.63 33.57
C VAL A 335 20.99 8.04 32.22
N ARG A 336 22.17 7.43 32.10
CA ARG A 336 22.50 6.61 30.92
C ARG A 336 21.99 5.18 31.11
N LEU A 337 21.23 4.68 30.14
CA LEU A 337 20.75 3.30 30.16
C LEU A 337 21.89 2.33 29.85
N ALA A 338 21.96 1.24 30.61
CA ALA A 338 22.79 0.10 30.23
C ALA A 338 22.10 -0.66 29.07
N PRO A 339 22.85 -1.22 28.11
CA PRO A 339 22.27 -1.99 27.02
C PRO A 339 21.39 -3.13 27.52
N ARG A 340 20.20 -3.27 26.92
CA ARG A 340 19.19 -4.31 27.24
C ARG A 340 18.74 -4.33 28.69
N GLN A 341 18.82 -3.19 29.37
CA GLN A 341 18.26 -3.01 30.69
C GLN A 341 17.05 -2.07 30.59
N PRO A 342 15.82 -2.62 30.64
CA PRO A 342 14.59 -1.83 30.61
C PRO A 342 14.51 -0.83 31.75
N ARG A 343 13.98 0.35 31.47
CA ARG A 343 13.64 1.36 32.46
C ARG A 343 12.27 1.96 32.16
N VAL A 344 11.53 2.26 33.22
CA VAL A 344 10.21 2.92 33.11
C VAL A 344 10.38 4.35 32.59
N LEU A 345 9.46 4.76 31.73
CA LEU A 345 9.31 6.12 31.23
C LEU A 345 8.14 6.81 31.92
N ASP A 346 8.41 7.99 32.45
CA ASP A 346 7.40 8.88 33.03
C ASP A 346 7.08 10.04 32.08
N SER A 347 5.83 10.51 32.09
CA SER A 347 5.42 11.66 31.27
C SER A 347 6.27 12.88 31.60
N GLY A 348 6.86 13.50 30.58
CA GLY A 348 7.80 14.62 30.68
C GLY A 348 9.26 14.22 30.53
N ASP A 349 9.58 12.92 30.55
CA ASP A 349 10.95 12.43 30.41
C ASP A 349 11.59 12.86 29.09
N LYS A 350 12.86 13.28 29.16
CA LYS A 350 13.70 13.62 28.01
C LYS A 350 14.59 12.44 27.66
N LEU A 351 14.41 11.90 26.47
CA LEU A 351 15.22 10.82 25.91
C LEU A 351 16.21 11.39 24.91
N ARG A 352 17.49 11.40 25.25
CA ARG A 352 18.57 11.76 24.34
C ARG A 352 19.16 10.50 23.72
N LEU A 353 18.99 10.36 22.41
CA LEU A 353 19.51 9.27 21.58
C LEU A 353 20.56 9.87 20.64
N GLY A 354 21.84 9.61 20.90
CA GLY A 354 22.92 10.26 20.16
C GLY A 354 22.87 11.79 20.30
N GLY A 355 22.63 12.50 19.18
CA GLY A 355 22.48 13.96 19.15
C GLY A 355 21.04 14.46 19.26
N THR A 356 20.05 13.58 19.14
CA THR A 356 18.63 13.94 19.07
C THR A 356 17.97 13.75 20.44
N THR A 357 17.21 14.76 20.89
CA THR A 357 16.44 14.68 22.14
C THR A 357 14.95 14.58 21.83
N LEU A 358 14.26 13.65 22.50
CA LEU A 358 12.82 13.43 22.42
C LEU A 358 12.19 13.69 23.79
N HIS A 359 11.00 14.26 23.84
CA HIS A 359 10.17 14.38 25.03
C HIS A 359 9.08 13.32 24.99
N PHE A 360 9.06 12.44 25.99
CA PHE A 360 8.01 11.47 26.18
C PHE A 360 6.83 12.10 26.91
N LEU A 361 5.62 11.97 26.35
CA LEU A 361 4.40 12.53 26.91
C LEU A 361 3.32 11.46 26.90
N LEU A 362 2.77 11.14 28.07
CA LEU A 362 1.54 10.37 28.19
C LEU A 362 0.36 11.25 27.79
N GLY A 363 -0.65 10.64 27.16
CA GLY A 363 -1.86 11.28 26.65
C GLY A 363 -3.13 10.62 27.15
#